data_AF-A0A7C6NEP2-F1
#
_entry.id   AF-A0A7C6NEP2-F1
#
_cell.length_a   1.000
_cell.length_b   1.000
_cell.length_c   1.000
_cell.angle_alpha   90.00
_cell.angle_beta   90.00
_cell.angle_gamma   90.00
#
_symmetry.space_group_name_H-M   'P 1'
#
loop_
_entity.id
_entity.type
_entity.pdbx_description
1 polymer ?
#
loop_
_entity_poly.entity_id
_entity_poly.type
_entity_poly.pdbx_seq_one_letter_code
_entity_poly.pdbx_strand_id
1 'polypeptide(L)'
;MLTPSLEDYLEEIYRLSINQGFIRITDVARKLQVSLPSVNKAVKLLSEKGYLNYIPYKNIDLTEKGERTGQFLVYRNQMIQNFLQVIGSKANKAVEAEAIEHYLSRETINALTQVVNFFEENPAIQEKLIEFQKEKEGSGQEII
;
A
#
# COMPACT_ATOMS: atom_id res chain seq x y z
N MET A 1 0.19 -17.05 -2.69
CA MET A 1 0.23 -15.60 -2.91
C MET A 1 -1.18 -15.11 -3.22
N LEU A 2 -1.57 -13.92 -2.75
CA LEU A 2 -2.83 -13.31 -3.14
C LEU A 2 -2.69 -12.69 -4.53
N THR A 3 -3.78 -12.53 -5.25
CA THR A 3 -3.80 -11.71 -6.48
C THR A 3 -3.85 -10.23 -6.08
N PRO A 4 -3.38 -9.28 -6.92
CA PRO A 4 -3.44 -7.84 -6.62
C PRO A 4 -4.81 -7.40 -6.10
N SER A 5 -5.88 -7.72 -6.82
CA SER A 5 -7.24 -7.39 -6.38
C SER A 5 -7.62 -7.94 -4.99
N LEU A 6 -7.12 -9.12 -4.58
CA LEU A 6 -7.40 -9.66 -3.24
C LEU A 6 -6.52 -9.00 -2.17
N GLU A 7 -5.35 -8.49 -2.54
CA GLU A 7 -4.55 -7.64 -1.66
C GLU A 7 -5.30 -6.33 -1.37
N ASP A 8 -5.87 -5.65 -2.38
CA ASP A 8 -6.65 -4.41 -2.20
C ASP A 8 -7.79 -4.60 -1.18
N TYR A 9 -8.53 -5.71 -1.29
CA TYR A 9 -9.59 -6.04 -0.34
C TYR A 9 -9.05 -6.25 1.07
N LEU A 10 -7.96 -7.00 1.23
CA LEU A 10 -7.41 -7.30 2.54
C LEU A 10 -6.80 -6.05 3.19
N GLU A 11 -6.15 -5.22 2.38
CA GLU A 11 -5.60 -3.94 2.80
C GLU A 11 -6.69 -3.00 3.31
N GLU A 12 -7.76 -2.80 2.54
CA GLU A 12 -8.87 -1.93 2.95
C GLU A 12 -9.62 -2.49 4.17
N ILE A 13 -9.80 -3.81 4.25
CA ILE A 13 -10.35 -4.44 5.45
C ILE A 13 -9.47 -4.14 6.67
N TYR A 14 -8.14 -4.23 6.54
CA TYR A 14 -7.22 -3.86 7.61
C TYR A 14 -7.26 -2.36 7.94
N ARG A 15 -7.32 -1.46 6.95
CA ARG A 15 -7.50 -0.02 7.18
C ARG A 15 -8.81 0.30 7.90
N LEU A 16 -9.86 -0.47 7.65
CA LEU A 16 -11.13 -0.34 8.38
C LEU A 16 -11.03 -0.93 9.80
N SER A 17 -10.32 -2.04 10.00
CA SER A 17 -10.19 -2.69 11.33
C SER A 17 -9.51 -1.79 12.37
N ILE A 18 -8.51 -1.01 11.95
CA ILE A 18 -7.78 -0.10 12.84
C ILE A 18 -8.63 1.10 13.29
N ASN A 19 -9.61 1.49 12.46
CA ASN A 19 -10.42 2.70 12.68
C ASN A 19 -11.80 2.38 13.27
N GLN A 20 -12.27 1.15 13.13
CA GLN A 20 -13.63 0.72 13.45
C GLN A 20 -13.60 -0.62 14.17
N GLY A 21 -14.33 -0.73 15.28
CA GLY A 21 -14.42 -2.00 16.03
C GLY A 21 -15.18 -3.12 15.31
N PHE A 22 -15.81 -2.84 14.16
CA PHE A 22 -16.47 -3.84 13.32
C PHE A 22 -16.43 -3.43 11.86
N ILE A 23 -16.27 -4.41 10.96
CA ILE A 23 -16.19 -4.17 9.52
C ILE A 23 -17.40 -4.78 8.83
N ARG A 24 -18.09 -3.98 8.01
CA ARG A 24 -19.19 -4.45 7.17
C ARG A 24 -18.76 -4.48 5.72
N ILE A 25 -19.30 -5.44 4.97
CA ILE A 25 -19.13 -5.56 3.51
C ILE A 25 -19.51 -4.25 2.79
N THR A 26 -20.52 -3.53 3.30
CA THR A 26 -20.97 -2.25 2.75
C THR A 26 -19.93 -1.14 2.86
N ASP A 27 -19.10 -1.17 3.91
CA ASP A 27 -18.08 -0.15 4.12
C ASP A 27 -16.89 -0.42 3.20
N VAL A 28 -16.50 -1.68 3.04
CA VAL A 28 -15.48 -2.12 2.07
C VAL A 28 -15.90 -1.75 0.63
N ALA A 29 -17.16 -2.04 0.26
CA ALA A 29 -17.68 -1.71 -1.07
C ALA A 29 -17.65 -0.20 -1.35
N ARG A 30 -18.01 0.62 -0.35
CA ARG A 30 -17.98 2.08 -0.46
C ARG A 30 -16.54 2.60 -0.62
N LYS A 31 -15.59 2.05 0.14
CA LYS A 31 -14.19 2.50 0.10
C LYS A 31 -13.50 2.14 -1.20
N LEU A 32 -13.65 0.91 -1.66
CA LEU A 32 -13.07 0.44 -2.92
C LEU A 32 -13.88 0.85 -4.16
N GLN A 33 -15.05 1.48 -3.99
CA GLN A 33 -15.95 1.87 -5.08
C GLN A 33 -16.33 0.69 -5.99
N VAL A 34 -16.58 -0.48 -5.40
CA VAL A 34 -16.93 -1.73 -6.10
C VAL A 34 -18.30 -2.24 -5.67
N SER A 35 -18.85 -3.19 -6.44
CA SER A 35 -20.17 -3.78 -6.16
C SER A 35 -20.15 -4.68 -4.90
N LEU A 36 -21.27 -4.72 -4.16
CA LEU A 36 -21.44 -5.65 -3.02
C LEU A 36 -21.24 -7.13 -3.39
N PRO A 37 -21.70 -7.63 -4.56
CA PRO A 37 -21.36 -8.97 -5.01
C PRO A 37 -19.86 -9.22 -5.16
N SER A 38 -19.10 -8.24 -5.68
CA SER A 38 -17.64 -8.34 -5.81
C SER A 38 -16.98 -8.48 -4.44
N VAL A 39 -17.36 -7.64 -3.47
CA VAL A 39 -16.84 -7.72 -2.11
C VAL A 39 -17.19 -9.05 -1.45
N ASN A 40 -18.44 -9.52 -1.58
CA ASN A 40 -18.85 -10.82 -1.03
C ASN A 40 -17.99 -11.96 -1.58
N LYS A 41 -17.70 -11.95 -2.88
CA LYS A 41 -16.82 -12.95 -3.50
C LYS A 41 -15.39 -12.87 -2.94
N ALA A 42 -14.83 -11.67 -2.82
CA ALA A 42 -13.49 -11.47 -2.27
C ALA A 42 -13.38 -11.90 -0.81
N VAL A 43 -14.34 -11.52 0.04
CA VAL A 43 -14.39 -11.89 1.46
C VAL A 43 -14.46 -13.41 1.64
N LYS A 44 -15.27 -14.10 0.84
CA LYS A 44 -15.32 -15.58 0.85
C LYS A 44 -13.96 -16.19 0.50
N LEU A 45 -13.33 -15.72 -0.58
CA LEU A 45 -12.01 -16.21 -1.00
C LEU A 45 -10.92 -15.93 0.04
N LEU A 46 -10.93 -14.75 0.68
CA LEU A 46 -10.00 -14.40 1.74
C LEU A 46 -10.22 -15.26 2.99
N SER A 47 -11.48 -15.57 3.32
CA SER A 47 -11.82 -16.45 4.44
C SER A 47 -11.41 -17.90 4.18
N GLU A 48 -11.69 -18.43 2.99
CA GLU A 48 -11.21 -19.77 2.55
C GLU A 48 -9.68 -19.89 2.59
N LYS A 49 -8.97 -18.79 2.33
CA LYS A 49 -7.50 -18.72 2.43
C LYS A 49 -6.98 -18.43 3.84
N GLY A 50 -7.87 -18.31 4.83
CA GLY A 50 -7.55 -18.15 6.24
C GLY A 50 -7.11 -16.74 6.65
N TYR A 51 -7.43 -15.70 5.86
CA TYR A 51 -7.15 -14.30 6.22
C TYR A 51 -8.29 -13.67 7.04
N LEU A 52 -9.51 -14.18 6.89
CA LEU A 52 -10.70 -13.63 7.54
C LEU A 52 -11.51 -14.73 8.25
N ASN A 53 -12.07 -14.39 9.40
CA ASN A 53 -13.19 -15.10 10.01
C ASN A 53 -14.48 -14.44 9.51
N TYR A 54 -15.13 -15.06 8.52
CA TYR A 54 -16.38 -14.54 7.96
C TYR A 54 -17.55 -15.48 8.25
N ILE A 55 -18.58 -14.94 8.87
CA ILE A 55 -19.88 -15.61 9.01
C ILE A 55 -20.88 -14.82 8.15
N PRO A 56 -21.66 -15.45 7.26
CA PRO A 56 -22.67 -14.77 6.46
C PRO A 56 -23.56 -13.86 7.30
N TYR A 57 -23.79 -12.64 6.80
CA TYR A 57 -24.59 -11.59 7.44
C TYR A 57 -24.04 -11.04 8.77
N LYS A 58 -22.82 -11.41 9.17
CA LYS A 58 -22.12 -10.84 10.31
C LYS A 58 -20.99 -9.90 9.87
N ASN A 59 -20.32 -9.32 10.86
CA ASN A 59 -19.11 -8.52 10.66
C ASN A 59 -17.97 -9.39 10.11
N ILE A 60 -17.03 -8.74 9.45
CA ILE A 60 -15.77 -9.33 9.00
C ILE A 60 -14.75 -9.14 10.12
N ASP A 61 -14.13 -10.23 10.57
CA ASP A 61 -13.00 -10.18 11.50
C ASP A 61 -11.73 -10.70 10.82
N LEU A 62 -10.60 -10.02 11.06
CA LEU A 62 -9.30 -10.51 10.60
C LEU A 62 -8.85 -11.69 11.46
N THR A 63 -8.24 -12.69 10.83
CA THR A 63 -7.39 -13.64 11.57
C THR A 63 -6.05 -12.98 11.86
N GLU A 64 -5.23 -13.58 12.73
CA GLU A 64 -3.85 -13.14 12.95
C GLU A 64 -3.03 -13.10 11.64
N LYS A 65 -3.26 -14.07 10.74
CA LYS A 65 -2.66 -14.09 9.40
C LYS A 65 -3.16 -12.92 8.55
N GLY A 66 -4.46 -12.64 8.60
CA GLY A 66 -5.10 -11.48 7.98
C GLY A 66 -4.47 -10.18 8.43
N GLU A 67 -4.37 -9.99 9.74
CA GLU A 67 -3.85 -8.79 10.37
C GLU A 67 -2.39 -8.53 9.99
N ARG A 68 -1.51 -9.52 10.15
CA ARG A 68 -0.09 -9.40 9.76
C ARG A 68 0.09 -9.09 8.27
N THR A 69 -0.75 -9.68 7.42
CA THR A 69 -0.66 -9.47 5.97
C THR A 69 -1.21 -8.09 5.60
N GLY A 70 -2.39 -7.72 6.10
CA GLY A 70 -2.99 -6.40 5.86
C GLY A 70 -2.10 -5.26 6.37
N GLN A 71 -1.50 -5.41 7.54
CA GLN A 71 -0.51 -4.46 8.07
C GLN A 71 0.66 -4.28 7.11
N PHE A 72 1.19 -5.38 6.55
CA PHE A 72 2.26 -5.30 5.58
C PHE A 72 1.85 -4.60 4.28
N LEU A 73 0.63 -4.83 3.78
CA LEU A 73 0.12 -4.17 2.58
C LEU A 73 0.03 -2.65 2.78
N VAL A 74 -0.57 -2.21 3.89
CA VAL A 74 -0.62 -0.78 4.25
C VAL A 74 0.78 -0.18 4.41
N TYR A 75 1.69 -0.90 5.08
CA TYR A 75 3.08 -0.47 5.23
C TYR A 75 3.78 -0.34 3.88
N ARG A 76 3.60 -1.31 2.99
CA ARG A 76 4.19 -1.33 1.65
C ARG A 76 3.76 -0.10 0.86
N ASN A 77 2.47 0.18 0.80
CA ASN A 77 1.92 1.37 0.14
C ASN A 77 2.56 2.66 0.68
N GLN A 78 2.55 2.84 2.01
CA GLN A 78 3.10 4.02 2.66
C GLN A 78 4.60 4.18 2.43
N MET A 79 5.35 3.08 2.50
CA MET A 79 6.80 3.07 2.28
C MET A 79 7.11 3.51 0.85
N ILE A 80 6.37 3.04 -0.15
CA ILE A 80 6.55 3.47 -1.54
C ILE A 80 6.29 4.98 -1.69
N GLN A 81 5.24 5.51 -1.05
CA GLN A 81 4.99 6.96 -1.06
C GLN A 81 6.15 7.74 -0.43
N ASN A 82 6.69 7.27 0.70
CA ASN A 82 7.85 7.88 1.35
C ASN A 82 9.09 7.79 0.46
N PHE A 83 9.30 6.66 -0.21
CA PHE A 83 10.38 6.48 -1.17
C PHE A 83 10.30 7.50 -2.32
N LEU A 84 9.13 7.63 -2.94
CA LEU A 84 8.90 8.63 -4.00
C LEU A 84 9.11 10.06 -3.50
N GLN A 85 8.81 10.33 -2.22
CA GLN A 85 9.09 11.62 -1.59
C GLN A 85 10.59 11.85 -1.40
N VAL A 86 11.34 10.89 -0.86
CA VAL A 86 12.76 11.10 -0.56
C VAL A 86 13.60 11.27 -1.83
N ILE A 87 13.26 10.58 -2.91
CA ILE A 87 13.94 10.72 -4.20
C ILE A 87 13.54 11.98 -4.98
N GLY A 88 12.63 12.80 -4.45
CA GLY A 88 12.21 14.04 -5.11
C GLY A 88 11.26 13.85 -6.30
N SER A 89 10.54 12.73 -6.39
CA SER A 89 9.59 12.51 -7.49
C SER A 89 8.48 13.57 -7.50
N LYS A 90 8.23 14.16 -8.68
CA LYS A 90 7.16 15.13 -8.92
C LYS A 90 5.80 14.48 -9.19
N ALA A 91 5.75 13.16 -9.32
CA ALA A 91 4.51 12.43 -9.56
C ALA A 91 3.55 12.51 -8.34
N ASN A 92 2.28 12.16 -8.59
CA ASN A 92 1.33 11.93 -7.52
C ASN A 92 1.69 10.62 -6.81
N LYS A 93 2.31 10.74 -5.64
CA LYS A 93 2.91 9.62 -4.90
C LYS A 93 1.90 8.57 -4.50
N ALA A 94 0.69 8.99 -4.11
CA ALA A 94 -0.38 8.08 -3.75
C ALA A 94 -0.82 7.25 -4.97
N VAL A 95 -1.04 7.90 -6.12
CA VAL A 95 -1.44 7.22 -7.36
C VAL A 95 -0.36 6.25 -7.85
N GLU A 96 0.91 6.67 -7.83
CA GLU A 96 2.03 5.81 -8.26
C GLU A 96 2.27 4.65 -7.30
N ALA A 97 2.13 4.86 -5.99
CA ALA A 97 2.28 3.78 -5.01
C ALA A 97 1.26 2.67 -5.26
N GLU A 98 -0.03 3.02 -5.40
CA GLU A 98 -1.10 2.08 -5.76
C GLU A 98 -0.80 1.32 -7.07
N ALA A 99 -0.22 2.00 -8.07
CA ALA A 99 0.05 1.40 -9.37
C ALA A 99 1.14 0.32 -9.32
N ILE A 100 2.14 0.46 -8.44
CA ILE A 100 3.34 -0.40 -8.45
C ILE A 100 3.41 -1.40 -7.30
N GLU A 101 2.66 -1.18 -6.21
CA GLU A 101 2.90 -1.87 -4.95
C GLU A 101 2.77 -3.40 -5.01
N HIS A 102 1.84 -3.92 -5.82
CA HIS A 102 1.61 -5.37 -5.94
C HIS A 102 2.72 -6.10 -6.69
N TYR A 103 3.61 -5.37 -7.37
CA TYR A 103 4.67 -5.92 -8.19
C TYR A 103 6.04 -5.91 -7.52
N LEU A 104 6.13 -5.33 -6.31
CA LEU A 104 7.37 -5.27 -5.55
C LEU A 104 7.43 -6.40 -4.52
N SER A 105 8.55 -7.13 -4.51
CA SER A 105 8.80 -8.16 -3.50
C SER A 105 9.09 -7.54 -2.14
N ARG A 106 8.94 -8.34 -1.07
CA ARG A 106 9.26 -7.90 0.29
C ARG A 106 10.73 -7.47 0.43
N GLU A 107 11.64 -8.17 -0.26
CA GLU A 107 13.06 -7.86 -0.29
C GLU A 107 13.31 -6.47 -0.89
N THR A 108 12.64 -6.14 -2.01
CA THR A 108 12.73 -4.81 -2.62
C THR A 108 12.16 -3.74 -1.69
N ILE A 109 11.00 -3.99 -1.07
CA ILE A 109 10.41 -3.05 -0.11
C ILE A 109 11.35 -2.80 1.08
N ASN A 110 12.01 -3.84 1.59
CA ASN A 110 12.99 -3.68 2.66
C ASN A 110 14.21 -2.85 2.21
N ALA A 111 14.71 -3.08 0.99
CA ALA A 111 15.83 -2.30 0.45
C ALA A 111 15.46 -0.82 0.27
N LEU A 112 14.28 -0.54 -0.29
CA LEU A 112 13.76 0.83 -0.43
C LEU A 112 13.56 1.49 0.93
N THR A 113 13.11 0.74 1.94
CA THR A 113 13.02 1.23 3.33
C THR A 113 14.39 1.71 3.83
N GLN A 114 15.46 0.97 3.57
CA GLN A 114 16.81 1.41 3.97
C GLN A 114 17.22 2.72 3.29
N VAL A 115 16.83 2.92 2.02
CA VAL A 115 17.08 4.18 1.30
C VAL A 115 16.29 5.34 1.92
N VAL A 116 15.01 5.12 2.26
CA VAL A 116 14.18 6.11 2.95
C VAL A 116 14.85 6.51 4.27
N ASN A 117 15.15 5.53 5.12
CA ASN A 117 15.79 5.79 6.42
C ASN A 117 17.13 6.51 6.28
N PHE A 118 17.94 6.12 5.30
CA PHE A 118 19.22 6.78 5.03
C PHE A 118 19.05 8.27 4.72
N PHE A 119 18.08 8.65 3.89
CA PHE A 119 17.83 10.06 3.60
C PHE A 119 17.21 10.81 4.78
N GLU A 120 16.31 10.18 5.55
CA GLU A 120 15.73 10.77 6.75
C GLU A 120 16.79 11.05 7.83
N GLU A 121 17.77 10.16 7.98
CA GLU A 121 18.91 10.34 8.89
C GLU A 121 19.97 11.31 8.33
N ASN A 122 19.97 11.57 7.02
CA ASN A 122 20.97 12.40 6.34
C ASN A 122 20.32 13.46 5.41
N PRO A 123 19.56 14.43 5.95
CA PRO A 123 18.80 15.39 5.16
C PRO A 123 19.68 16.24 4.22
N ALA A 124 20.90 16.58 4.62
CA ALA A 124 21.84 17.31 3.76
C ALA A 124 22.27 16.53 2.50
N ILE A 125 22.22 15.20 2.52
CA ILE A 125 22.49 14.37 1.33
C ILE A 125 21.27 14.36 0.41
N GLN A 126 20.07 14.34 0.98
CA GLN A 126 18.83 14.47 0.22
C GLN A 126 18.77 15.82 -0.51
N GLU A 127 19.15 16.92 0.14
CA GLU A 127 19.23 18.24 -0.47
C GLU A 127 20.16 18.25 -1.68
N LYS A 128 21.36 17.64 -1.55
CA LYS A 128 22.30 17.49 -2.67
C LYS A 128 21.71 16.70 -3.85
N LEU A 129 20.93 15.65 -3.59
CA LEU A 129 20.24 14.91 -4.65
C LEU A 129 19.25 15.82 -5.38
N ILE A 130 18.46 16.59 -4.64
CA ILE A 130 17.45 17.50 -5.20
C ILE A 130 18.12 18.63 -6.00
N GLU A 131 19.24 19.18 -5.51
CA GLU A 131 20.04 20.17 -6.23
C GLU A 131 20.56 19.61 -7.56
N PHE A 132 21.16 18.41 -7.52
CA PHE A 132 21.62 17.72 -8.73
C PHE A 132 20.50 17.53 -9.76
N GLN A 133 19.29 17.17 -9.32
CA GLN A 133 18.13 17.03 -10.21
C GLN A 133 17.73 18.37 -10.85
N LYS A 134 17.69 19.46 -10.07
CA LYS A 134 17.36 20.80 -10.60
C LYS A 134 18.37 21.30 -11.62
N GLU A 135 19.66 21.06 -11.40
CA GLU A 135 20.72 21.42 -12.35
C GLU A 135 20.58 20.67 -13.68
N LYS A 136 20.18 19.39 -13.63
CA LYS A 136 19.91 18.58 -14.84
C LYS A 136 18.67 19.04 -15.60
N GLU A 137 17.59 19.39 -14.90
CA GLU A 137 16.38 19.92 -15.53
C GLU A 137 16.63 21.29 -16.20
N GLY A 138 17.40 22.17 -15.53
CA GLY A 138 17.74 23.49 -16.06
C GLY A 138 18.74 23.47 -17.23
N SER A 139 19.50 22.39 -17.41
CA SER A 139 20.47 22.24 -18.50
C SER A 139 19.89 21.58 -19.77
N GLY A 140 18.58 21.28 -19.80
CA GLY A 140 17.92 20.71 -20.98
C GLY A 140 18.36 19.28 -21.31
N GLN A 141 19.02 18.59 -20.39
CA GLN A 141 19.24 17.15 -20.50
C GLN A 141 17.96 16.45 -20.03
N GLU A 142 17.10 16.04 -20.96
CA GLU A 142 16.00 15.12 -20.65
C GLU A 142 16.57 13.86 -20.00
N ILE A 143 16.18 13.61 -18.76
CA ILE A 143 16.35 12.31 -18.13
C ILE A 143 15.20 11.47 -18.68
N ILE A 144 15.56 10.51 -19.55
CA ILE A 144 14.69 9.60 -20.31
C ILE A 144 13.62 8.97 -19.43
#